data_AF-A0A3P1S5G9-F1
#
_entry.id   AF-A0A3P1S5G9-F1
#
_cell.length_a   1.000
_cell.length_b   1.000
_cell.length_c   1.000
_cell.angle_alpha   90.00
_cell.angle_beta   90.00
_cell.angle_gamma   90.00
#
_symmetry.space_group_name_H-M   'P 1'
#
loop_
_entity.id
_entity.type
_entity.pdbx_description
1 polymer ?
#
loop_
_entity_poly.entity_id
_entity_poly.type
_entity_poly.pdbx_seq_one_letter_code
_entity_poly.pdbx_strand_id
1 'polypeptide(L)'
;MNKINRFLHFLLPLCFLVGCNIKHQTITSSQAIESAYPPTIMIDGTLYQDSGYINNLVTCGTADNMINSSVNLNELPTKDNQSNFGTGYEYQIWNDGYINVKLDHKWVAFVRIDKKSLEIPDFVANFQAEVLETTNDTLLVKITELPEDFQFLFPSSIEHIKPISLSSDYIISKEDKKEFDSHTLVGKKVHVHFDGSMQHTQPESSIPIQLNKIYRIVIVE
;
A
#
# COMPACT_ATOMS: atom_id res chain seq x y z
N MET A 1 -41.68 -58.79 -46.16
CA MET A 1 -41.22 -59.59 -47.31
C MET A 1 -40.76 -58.64 -48.41
N ASN A 2 -39.52 -58.80 -48.88
CA ASN A 2 -38.85 -58.13 -50.02
C ASN A 2 -38.62 -56.61 -49.88
N LYS A 3 -37.48 -56.00 -50.21
CA LYS A 3 -36.29 -56.43 -50.96
C LYS A 3 -35.14 -55.48 -50.60
N ILE A 4 -33.94 -56.03 -50.45
CA ILE A 4 -32.66 -55.32 -50.45
C ILE A 4 -32.42 -54.75 -51.86
N ASN A 5 -31.91 -53.52 -51.98
CA ASN A 5 -31.04 -53.15 -53.09
C ASN A 5 -30.05 -52.03 -52.74
N ARG A 6 -28.80 -52.31 -53.12
CA ARG A 6 -27.55 -51.58 -52.94
C ARG A 6 -27.43 -50.48 -53.99
N PHE A 7 -26.67 -49.43 -53.71
CA PHE A 7 -25.88 -48.54 -54.59
C PHE A 7 -25.65 -47.24 -53.78
N LEU A 8 -24.51 -46.56 -53.73
CA LEU A 8 -23.27 -46.52 -54.51
C LEU A 8 -22.23 -45.77 -53.64
N HIS A 9 -20.96 -46.12 -53.76
CA HIS A 9 -19.83 -45.46 -53.09
C HIS A 9 -19.64 -44.01 -53.51
N PHE A 10 -19.31 -43.13 -52.56
CA PHE A 10 -18.44 -41.98 -52.80
C PHE A 10 -17.47 -41.83 -51.61
N LEU A 11 -16.19 -42.06 -51.89
CA LEU A 11 -15.07 -41.70 -51.03
C LEU A 11 -15.00 -40.17 -50.91
N LEU A 12 -14.87 -39.64 -49.70
CA LEU A 12 -14.08 -38.43 -49.45
C LEU A 12 -13.38 -38.55 -48.08
N PRO A 13 -12.14 -38.04 -47.97
CA PRO A 13 -11.20 -38.40 -46.91
C PRO A 13 -11.53 -37.72 -45.58
N LEU A 14 -11.43 -38.51 -44.51
CA LEU A 14 -11.50 -38.05 -43.13
C LEU A 14 -10.21 -37.25 -42.84
N CYS A 15 -10.30 -35.93 -42.88
CA CYS A 15 -9.24 -35.06 -42.36
C CYS A 15 -9.07 -35.34 -40.85
N PHE A 16 -7.88 -35.81 -40.48
CA PHE A 16 -7.40 -35.83 -39.11
C PHE A 16 -7.38 -34.39 -38.58
N LEU A 17 -8.36 -34.03 -37.75
CA LEU A 17 -8.22 -32.89 -36.85
C LEU A 17 -7.37 -33.36 -35.67
N VAL A 18 -6.10 -32.93 -35.68
CA VAL A 18 -5.20 -32.97 -34.53
C VAL A 18 -5.86 -32.18 -33.41
N GLY A 19 -6.42 -32.89 -32.43
CA GLY A 19 -6.88 -32.30 -31.18
C GLY A 19 -5.67 -31.84 -30.37
N CYS A 20 -5.40 -30.54 -30.39
CA CYS A 20 -4.42 -29.95 -29.49
C CYS A 20 -5.03 -29.93 -28.08
N ASN A 21 -4.49 -30.80 -27.21
CA ASN A 21 -4.80 -30.88 -25.79
C ASN A 21 -4.24 -29.63 -25.07
N ILE A 22 -5.01 -28.55 -25.04
CA ILE A 22 -4.73 -27.43 -24.13
C ILE A 22 -5.33 -27.83 -22.77
N LYS A 23 -4.51 -28.45 -21.91
CA LYS A 23 -4.81 -28.50 -20.48
C LYS A 23 -4.78 -27.08 -19.95
N HIS A 24 -5.95 -26.44 -19.93
CA HIS A 24 -6.18 -25.23 -19.15
C HIS A 24 -5.97 -25.61 -17.68
N GLN A 25 -4.79 -25.30 -17.15
CA GLN A 25 -4.55 -25.38 -15.72
C GLN A 25 -5.35 -24.24 -15.08
N THR A 26 -6.55 -24.56 -14.63
CA THR A 26 -7.27 -23.82 -13.61
C THR A 26 -6.42 -23.87 -12.34
N ILE A 27 -5.71 -22.78 -12.05
CA ILE A 27 -5.08 -22.56 -10.75
C ILE A 27 -6.23 -22.46 -9.74
N THR A 28 -6.52 -23.58 -9.10
CA THR A 28 -7.42 -23.66 -7.96
C THR A 28 -6.63 -23.13 -6.77
N SER A 29 -6.83 -21.86 -6.41
CA SER A 29 -6.26 -21.25 -5.21
C SER A 29 -6.91 -21.87 -3.98
N SER A 30 -6.44 -23.05 -3.61
CA SER A 30 -6.77 -23.74 -2.37
C SER A 30 -5.62 -24.66 -1.99
N GLN A 31 -4.45 -24.08 -1.77
CA GLN A 31 -3.45 -24.64 -0.87
C GLN A 31 -3.16 -23.57 0.17
N ALA A 32 -3.32 -23.96 1.44
CA ALA A 32 -3.24 -23.09 2.60
C ALA A 32 -1.99 -22.21 2.57
N ILE A 33 -2.16 -20.93 2.93
CA ILE A 33 -1.05 -20.05 3.31
C ILE A 33 -0.42 -20.68 4.54
N GLU A 34 0.59 -21.52 4.32
CA GLU A 34 1.56 -21.87 5.35
C GLU A 34 2.11 -20.54 5.88
N SER A 35 2.05 -20.34 7.21
CA SER A 35 2.21 -19.06 7.90
C SER A 35 3.45 -18.29 7.45
N ALA A 36 3.29 -17.38 6.48
CA ALA A 36 4.36 -16.49 6.06
C ALA A 36 4.60 -15.46 7.17
N TYR A 37 5.87 -15.21 7.49
CA TYR A 37 6.22 -14.06 8.32
C TYR A 37 5.98 -12.78 7.51
N PRO A 38 5.62 -11.66 8.16
CA PRO A 38 5.69 -10.36 7.49
C PRO A 38 7.10 -10.11 6.93
N PRO A 39 7.26 -9.26 5.90
CA PRO A 39 8.56 -8.94 5.34
C PRO A 39 9.54 -8.54 6.44
N THR A 40 10.66 -9.24 6.52
CA THR A 40 11.65 -9.14 7.60
C THR A 40 13.06 -9.23 7.02
N ILE A 41 13.98 -8.45 7.58
CA ILE A 41 15.40 -8.37 7.21
C ILE A 41 16.27 -8.38 8.47
N MET A 42 17.45 -9.00 8.41
CA MET A 42 18.47 -8.90 9.45
C MET A 42 19.59 -7.97 9.02
N ILE A 43 19.88 -6.95 9.84
CA ILE A 43 20.98 -5.99 9.67
C ILE A 43 21.74 -5.90 10.99
N ASP A 44 23.06 -6.09 10.95
CA ASP A 44 23.97 -6.08 12.11
C ASP A 44 23.44 -6.90 13.30
N GLY A 45 23.00 -8.13 13.03
CA GLY A 45 22.43 -9.07 14.00
C GLY A 45 21.04 -8.72 14.52
N THR A 46 20.43 -7.63 14.05
CA THR A 46 19.12 -7.15 14.49
C THR A 46 18.06 -7.41 13.42
N LEU A 47 16.92 -7.98 13.83
CA LEU A 47 15.77 -8.19 12.95
C LEU A 47 14.88 -6.95 12.89
N TYR A 48 14.58 -6.52 11.67
CA TYR A 48 13.63 -5.45 11.36
C TYR A 48 12.50 -6.01 10.51
N GLN A 49 11.27 -5.66 10.84
CA GLN A 49 10.06 -6.10 10.17
C GLN A 49 9.32 -4.90 9.56
N ASP A 50 8.67 -5.10 8.42
CA ASP A 50 7.86 -4.06 7.77
C ASP A 50 6.87 -3.44 8.77
N SER A 51 6.95 -2.11 8.93
CA SER A 51 6.06 -1.35 9.81
C SER A 51 4.74 -0.98 9.14
N GLY A 52 4.64 -1.12 7.83
CA GLY A 52 3.52 -0.68 7.00
C GLY A 52 3.54 0.81 6.62
N TYR A 53 4.50 1.58 7.15
CA TYR A 53 4.64 3.03 6.95
C TYR A 53 5.69 3.39 5.88
N ILE A 54 5.44 4.47 5.15
CA ILE A 54 6.43 5.11 4.29
C ILE A 54 7.17 6.18 5.09
N ASN A 55 8.48 6.22 4.93
CA ASN A 55 9.30 7.33 5.40
C ASN A 55 9.41 8.39 4.31
N ASN A 56 8.72 9.51 4.51
CA ASN A 56 8.70 10.62 3.56
C ASN A 56 9.86 11.62 3.77
N LEU A 57 10.68 11.44 4.81
CA LEU A 57 11.78 12.35 5.15
C LEU A 57 13.17 11.86 4.71
N VAL A 58 13.22 10.73 3.97
CA VAL A 58 14.47 10.29 3.34
C VAL A 58 14.81 11.22 2.17
N THR A 59 15.72 12.17 2.42
CA THR A 59 16.10 13.21 1.45
C THR A 59 17.38 12.92 0.68
N CYS A 60 18.35 12.19 1.27
CA CYS A 60 19.67 12.00 0.66
C CYS A 60 19.73 10.89 -0.39
N GLY A 61 18.73 9.99 -0.43
CA GLY A 61 18.56 8.93 -1.43
C GLY A 61 19.71 7.92 -1.61
N THR A 62 20.82 8.11 -0.91
CA THR A 62 22.04 7.29 -1.02
C THR A 62 21.92 6.09 -0.10
N ALA A 63 21.74 4.91 -0.68
CA ALA A 63 21.66 3.68 0.10
C ALA A 63 22.93 3.44 0.92
N ASP A 64 22.78 2.91 2.14
CA ASP A 64 23.92 2.45 2.93
C ASP A 64 24.42 1.11 2.40
N ASN A 65 23.49 0.22 2.00
CA ASN A 65 23.82 -1.06 1.42
C ASN A 65 22.61 -1.67 0.66
N MET A 66 22.73 -2.94 0.29
CA MET A 66 21.73 -3.70 -0.46
C MET A 66 21.52 -5.10 0.13
N ILE A 67 20.28 -5.58 0.10
CA ILE A 67 19.93 -6.96 0.45
C ILE A 67 20.52 -7.91 -0.60
N ASN A 68 21.38 -8.84 -0.18
CA ASN A 68 22.14 -9.70 -1.11
C ASN A 68 21.77 -11.19 -1.03
N SER A 69 20.92 -11.59 -0.08
CA SER A 69 20.44 -12.97 0.05
C SER A 69 19.01 -13.02 0.59
N SER A 70 18.31 -14.13 0.37
CA SER A 70 16.94 -14.35 0.85
C SER A 70 16.76 -15.76 1.38
N VAL A 71 15.89 -15.91 2.39
CA VAL A 71 15.27 -17.17 2.81
C VAL A 71 13.85 -17.28 2.25
N ASN A 72 13.14 -18.37 2.56
CA ASN A 72 11.72 -18.50 2.21
C ASN A 72 10.83 -17.55 3.03
N LEU A 73 9.64 -17.24 2.52
CA LEU A 73 8.68 -16.32 3.16
C LEU A 73 8.23 -16.78 4.58
N ASN A 74 8.30 -18.07 4.86
CA ASN A 74 7.95 -18.68 6.15
C ASN A 74 9.17 -18.85 7.08
N GLU A 75 10.33 -18.31 6.73
CA GLU A 75 11.56 -18.34 7.53
C GLU A 75 11.95 -16.92 7.94
N LEU A 76 12.56 -16.78 9.12
CA LEU A 76 13.20 -15.53 9.53
C LEU A 76 14.65 -15.51 9.04
N PRO A 77 15.15 -14.34 8.59
CA PRO A 77 16.57 -14.20 8.25
C PRO A 77 17.47 -14.51 9.45
N THR A 78 18.63 -15.12 9.19
CA THR A 78 19.61 -15.50 10.23
C THR A 78 21.02 -14.95 9.96
N LYS A 79 21.19 -14.18 8.88
CA LYS A 79 22.44 -13.55 8.47
C LYS A 79 22.21 -12.09 8.11
N ASP A 80 23.22 -11.25 8.28
CA ASP A 80 23.14 -9.85 7.87
C ASP A 80 22.93 -9.71 6.35
N ASN A 81 22.13 -8.71 5.96
CA ASN A 81 21.73 -8.45 4.58
C ASN A 81 20.92 -9.59 3.93
N GLN A 82 20.30 -10.43 4.76
CA GLN A 82 19.36 -11.46 4.34
C GLN A 82 17.93 -11.02 4.66
N SER A 83 17.01 -11.25 3.72
CA SER A 83 15.58 -11.01 3.92
C SER A 83 14.74 -12.27 3.73
N ASN A 84 13.45 -12.21 4.02
CA ASN A 84 12.49 -13.24 3.62
C ASN A 84 11.61 -12.80 2.42
N PHE A 85 11.89 -11.66 1.81
CA PHE A 85 11.07 -11.04 0.76
C PHE A 85 11.84 -10.78 -0.55
N GLY A 86 13.06 -11.31 -0.67
CA GLY A 86 13.87 -11.23 -1.89
C GLY A 86 15.20 -10.50 -1.72
N THR A 87 15.82 -10.13 -2.83
CA THR A 87 17.16 -9.53 -2.91
C THR A 87 17.18 -8.34 -3.86
N GLY A 88 18.24 -7.55 -3.82
CA GLY A 88 18.45 -6.42 -4.74
C GLY A 88 17.83 -5.10 -4.26
N TYR A 89 17.22 -5.09 -3.08
CA TYR A 89 16.64 -3.88 -2.48
C TYR A 89 17.71 -3.09 -1.73
N GLU A 90 17.76 -1.80 -2.02
CA GLU A 90 18.57 -0.82 -1.27
C GLU A 90 17.95 -0.60 0.12
N TYR A 91 18.80 -0.39 1.13
CA TYR A 91 18.34 0.06 2.44
C TYR A 91 19.22 1.16 3.02
N GLN A 92 18.66 1.89 3.99
CA GLN A 92 19.33 2.88 4.80
C GLN A 92 19.05 2.62 6.28
N ILE A 93 20.08 2.71 7.11
CA ILE A 93 19.94 2.72 8.56
C ILE A 93 19.28 4.04 8.96
N TRP A 94 18.29 3.95 9.83
CA TRP A 94 17.58 5.12 10.35
C TRP A 94 17.66 5.15 11.88
N ASN A 95 17.21 6.25 12.47
CA ASN A 95 17.21 6.40 13.92
C ASN A 95 16.03 5.65 14.56
N ASP A 96 16.03 5.63 15.91
CA ASP A 96 14.92 5.17 16.74
C ASP A 96 14.43 3.74 16.48
N GLY A 97 15.33 2.88 16.01
CA GLY A 97 15.04 1.48 15.74
C GLY A 97 14.30 1.24 14.43
N TYR A 98 14.47 2.14 13.46
CA TYR A 98 14.02 1.95 12.09
C TYR A 98 15.18 1.76 11.13
N ILE A 99 14.91 1.09 10.04
CA ILE A 99 15.65 1.21 8.78
C ILE A 99 14.65 1.51 7.68
N ASN A 100 15.11 2.02 6.55
CA ASN A 100 14.27 2.22 5.37
C ASN A 100 14.72 1.28 4.26
N VAL A 101 13.81 0.51 3.69
CA VAL A 101 14.06 -0.35 2.53
C VAL A 101 13.34 0.24 1.32
N LYS A 102 14.04 0.36 0.19
CA LYS A 102 13.49 0.93 -1.03
C LYS A 102 12.70 -0.12 -1.79
N LEU A 103 11.37 -0.05 -1.69
CA LEU A 103 10.42 -0.94 -2.37
C LEU A 103 9.55 -0.10 -3.30
N ASP A 104 9.42 -0.50 -4.57
CA ASP A 104 8.61 0.20 -5.58
C ASP A 104 8.86 1.72 -5.62
N HIS A 105 10.14 2.11 -5.56
CA HIS A 105 10.60 3.50 -5.53
C HIS A 105 10.19 4.33 -4.30
N LYS A 106 9.62 3.70 -3.26
CA LYS A 106 9.31 4.32 -1.96
C LYS A 106 10.23 3.78 -0.87
N TRP A 107 10.56 4.62 0.10
CA TRP A 107 11.30 4.21 1.29
C TRP A 107 10.32 3.68 2.33
N VAL A 108 10.19 2.36 2.42
CA VAL A 108 9.33 1.68 3.39
C VAL A 108 10.09 1.53 4.69
N ALA A 109 9.50 1.98 5.79
CA ALA A 109 10.09 1.87 7.11
C ALA A 109 9.94 0.45 7.64
N PHE A 110 11.05 -0.16 8.04
CA PHE A 110 11.09 -1.41 8.78
C PHE A 110 11.51 -1.09 10.20
N VAL A 111 10.82 -1.68 11.17
CA VAL A 111 11.01 -1.42 12.59
C VAL A 111 11.63 -2.63 13.27
N ARG A 112 12.52 -2.40 14.24
CA ARG A 112 13.04 -3.49 15.06
C ARG A 112 11.90 -4.26 15.71
N ILE A 113 11.94 -5.59 15.64
CA ILE A 113 10.87 -6.45 16.18
C ILE A 113 10.70 -6.28 17.71
N ASP A 114 11.75 -5.89 18.43
CA ASP A 114 11.71 -5.65 19.87
C ASP A 114 11.23 -4.23 20.26
N LYS A 115 11.08 -3.31 19.30
CA LYS A 115 10.54 -1.98 19.57
C LYS A 115 9.03 -2.08 19.78
N LYS A 116 8.56 -1.63 20.94
CA LYS A 116 7.13 -1.47 21.23
C LYS A 116 6.74 -0.01 21.05
N SER A 117 5.94 0.28 20.02
CA SER A 117 5.24 1.56 19.87
C SER A 117 3.93 1.35 19.11
N LEU A 118 2.90 2.09 19.49
CA LEU A 118 1.62 2.16 18.77
C LEU A 118 1.44 3.52 18.07
N GLU A 119 2.42 4.41 18.20
CA GLU A 119 2.42 5.73 17.60
C GLU A 119 2.88 5.67 16.15
N ILE A 120 2.25 6.50 15.31
CA ILE A 120 2.69 6.66 13.92
C ILE A 120 4.01 7.46 13.97
N PRO A 121 5.09 7.00 13.32
CA PRO A 121 6.37 7.69 13.36
C PRO A 121 6.31 9.09 12.72
N ASP A 122 7.09 10.03 13.25
CA ASP A 122 7.10 11.43 12.81
C ASP A 122 7.55 11.62 11.35
N PHE A 123 8.23 10.63 10.76
CA PHE A 123 8.61 10.66 9.36
C PHE A 123 7.48 10.34 8.37
N VAL A 124 6.30 9.98 8.88
CA VAL A 124 5.11 9.69 8.08
C VAL A 124 4.42 11.01 7.73
N ALA A 125 4.15 11.22 6.44
CA ALA A 125 3.48 12.42 5.98
C ALA A 125 2.15 12.65 6.68
N ASN A 126 1.95 13.88 7.17
CA ASN A 126 0.74 14.27 7.85
C ASN A 126 0.41 15.76 7.67
N PHE A 127 -0.85 16.12 7.92
CA PHE A 127 -1.35 17.50 7.93
C PHE A 127 -2.60 17.61 8.80
N GLN A 128 -2.91 18.81 9.28
CA GLN A 128 -4.23 19.11 9.83
C GLN A 128 -5.11 19.80 8.79
N ALA A 129 -6.40 19.50 8.81
CA ALA A 129 -7.39 20.06 7.90
C ALA A 129 -8.72 20.33 8.60
N GLU A 130 -9.46 21.30 8.07
CA GLU A 130 -10.85 21.55 8.45
C GLU A 130 -11.77 20.81 7.48
N VAL A 131 -12.80 20.14 8.00
CA VAL A 131 -13.82 19.48 7.19
C VAL A 131 -14.80 20.51 6.66
N LEU A 132 -14.84 20.67 5.33
CA LEU A 132 -15.72 21.60 4.65
C LEU A 132 -17.12 21.00 4.44
N GLU A 133 -17.13 19.77 3.95
CA GLU A 133 -18.35 19.07 3.55
C GLU A 133 -18.19 17.58 3.78
N THR A 134 -19.31 16.89 3.97
CA THR A 134 -19.34 15.43 4.14
C THR A 134 -20.45 14.84 3.28
N THR A 135 -20.18 13.71 2.64
CA THR A 135 -21.19 12.95 1.90
C THR A 135 -21.02 11.47 2.24
N ASN A 136 -22.01 10.86 2.90
CA ASN A 136 -22.01 9.46 3.37
C ASN A 136 -20.64 9.02 3.96
N ASP A 137 -19.74 8.53 3.11
CA ASP A 137 -18.45 7.93 3.47
C ASP A 137 -17.22 8.79 3.09
N THR A 138 -17.43 10.06 2.72
CA THR A 138 -16.37 10.96 2.24
C THR A 138 -16.38 12.29 2.99
N LEU A 139 -15.17 12.75 3.35
CA LEU A 139 -14.91 14.09 3.86
C LEU A 139 -14.20 14.90 2.79
N LEU A 140 -14.72 16.08 2.48
CA LEU A 140 -13.99 17.10 1.73
C LEU A 140 -13.34 18.06 2.73
N VAL A 141 -12.02 18.15 2.71
CA VAL A 141 -11.27 18.90 3.72
C VAL A 141 -10.35 19.95 3.10
N LYS A 142 -10.06 21.02 3.84
CA LYS A 142 -9.06 22.03 3.48
C LYS A 142 -7.91 22.00 4.49
N ILE A 143 -6.67 21.90 4.00
CA ILE A 143 -5.49 21.96 4.87
C ILE A 143 -5.49 23.29 5.63
N THR A 144 -5.28 23.20 6.94
CA THR A 144 -5.12 24.35 7.84
C THR A 144 -3.70 24.44 8.38
N GLU A 145 -3.03 23.30 8.58
CA GLU A 145 -1.66 23.23 9.07
C GLU A 145 -0.90 22.13 8.32
N LEU A 146 0.28 22.46 7.79
CA LEU A 146 1.16 21.54 7.07
C LEU A 146 2.56 21.65 7.68
N PRO A 147 3.08 20.59 8.34
CA PRO A 147 4.43 20.61 8.89
C PRO A 147 5.48 20.96 7.83
N GLU A 148 6.50 21.74 8.21
CA GLU A 148 7.56 22.21 7.30
C GLU A 148 8.21 21.05 6.55
N ASP A 149 8.48 19.96 7.28
CA ASP A 149 9.09 18.74 6.76
C ASP A 149 8.29 18.10 5.61
N PHE A 150 6.99 18.39 5.47
CA PHE A 150 6.12 17.83 4.44
C PHE A 150 5.65 18.84 3.39
N GLN A 151 6.08 20.10 3.47
CA GLN A 151 5.67 21.13 2.50
C GLN A 151 6.04 20.75 1.06
N PHE A 152 7.16 20.06 0.87
CA PHE A 152 7.65 19.62 -0.44
C PHE A 152 6.70 18.65 -1.16
N LEU A 153 5.78 17.99 -0.44
CA LEU A 153 4.79 17.08 -1.03
C LEU A 153 3.70 17.83 -1.80
N PHE A 154 3.46 19.09 -1.43
CA PHE A 154 2.38 19.89 -2.00
C PHE A 154 2.94 20.90 -3.01
N PRO A 155 2.31 21.05 -4.19
CA PRO A 155 2.85 21.89 -5.26
C PRO A 155 2.68 23.40 -5.01
N SER A 156 2.05 23.80 -3.91
CA SER A 156 1.65 25.19 -3.66
C SER A 156 1.52 25.48 -2.17
N SER A 157 1.59 26.76 -1.79
CA SER A 157 1.29 27.20 -0.43
C SER A 157 -0.13 26.80 -0.01
N ILE A 158 -0.33 26.57 1.29
CA ILE A 158 -1.59 26.07 1.87
C ILE A 158 -2.84 26.78 1.31
N GLU A 159 -2.79 28.09 1.15
CA GLU A 159 -3.91 28.91 0.63
C GLU A 159 -4.37 28.52 -0.78
N HIS A 160 -3.47 27.97 -1.60
CA HIS A 160 -3.70 27.57 -2.99
C HIS A 160 -3.85 26.05 -3.15
N ILE A 161 -3.68 25.27 -2.08
CA ILE A 161 -3.97 23.84 -2.10
C ILE A 161 -5.49 23.68 -2.17
N LYS A 162 -5.96 23.06 -3.25
CA LYS A 162 -7.37 22.73 -3.40
C LYS A 162 -7.81 21.67 -2.37
N PRO A 163 -9.13 21.54 -2.10
CA PRO A 163 -9.62 20.57 -1.14
C PRO A 163 -9.20 19.14 -1.43
N ILE A 164 -9.10 18.34 -0.35
CA ILE A 164 -8.71 16.93 -0.37
C ILE A 164 -9.93 16.09 -0.04
N SER A 165 -10.16 15.04 -0.83
CA SER A 165 -11.20 14.05 -0.55
C SER A 165 -10.61 12.89 0.25
N LEU A 166 -11.24 12.58 1.39
CA LEU A 166 -10.82 11.52 2.32
C LEU A 166 -11.98 10.53 2.53
N SER A 167 -11.69 9.23 2.57
CA SER A 167 -12.68 8.24 3.02
C SER A 167 -12.81 8.30 4.55
N SER A 168 -14.04 8.26 5.05
CA SER A 168 -14.32 8.21 6.49
C SER A 168 -13.97 6.87 7.14
N ASP A 169 -13.69 5.81 6.35
CA ASP A 169 -13.31 4.48 6.87
C ASP A 169 -12.02 4.51 7.70
N TYR A 170 -11.21 5.55 7.52
CA TYR A 170 -9.94 5.73 8.21
C TYR A 170 -10.06 6.58 9.49
N ILE A 171 -11.27 7.04 9.85
CA ILE A 171 -11.51 7.84 11.05
C ILE A 171 -11.49 6.92 12.27
N ILE A 172 -10.65 7.27 13.25
CA ILE A 172 -10.61 6.62 14.55
C ILE A 172 -11.11 7.62 15.59
N SER A 173 -12.23 7.32 16.26
CA SER A 173 -12.67 8.06 17.44
C SER A 173 -11.79 7.67 18.65
N LYS A 174 -11.45 8.64 19.51
CA LYS A 174 -10.74 8.35 20.78
C LYS A 174 -11.54 7.42 21.70
N GLU A 175 -12.85 7.37 21.51
CA GLU A 175 -13.76 6.46 22.21
C GLU A 175 -14.06 5.28 21.29
N ASP A 176 -13.43 4.13 21.57
CA ASP A 176 -13.57 2.89 20.81
C ASP A 176 -15.05 2.54 20.53
N LYS A 177 -15.38 2.35 19.24
CA LYS A 177 -16.55 1.60 18.71
C LYS A 177 -17.93 2.28 18.71
N LYS A 178 -18.03 3.59 18.52
CA LYS A 178 -19.28 4.18 18.02
C LYS A 178 -19.18 4.45 16.53
N GLU A 179 -20.16 3.94 15.79
CA GLU A 179 -20.46 4.37 14.43
C GLU A 179 -20.59 5.89 14.46
N PHE A 180 -19.70 6.56 13.75
CA PHE A 180 -19.55 8.00 13.82
C PHE A 180 -20.29 8.62 12.63
N ASP A 181 -21.25 9.52 12.90
CA ASP A 181 -21.98 10.22 11.83
C ASP A 181 -21.08 11.32 11.24
N SER A 182 -20.60 11.07 10.02
CA SER A 182 -19.72 11.96 9.26
C SER A 182 -20.29 13.38 9.15
N HIS A 183 -21.61 13.56 9.08
CA HIS A 183 -22.26 14.87 8.98
C HIS A 183 -21.99 15.78 10.19
N THR A 184 -21.62 15.22 11.34
CA THR A 184 -21.26 15.98 12.54
C THR A 184 -19.83 16.52 12.52
N LEU A 185 -19.07 16.29 11.44
CA LEU A 185 -17.67 16.72 11.30
C LEU A 185 -17.51 18.07 10.61
N VAL A 186 -18.52 18.56 9.89
CA VAL A 186 -18.40 19.84 9.19
C VAL A 186 -17.98 20.94 10.17
N GLY A 187 -16.90 21.67 9.83
CA GLY A 187 -16.26 22.69 10.65
C GLY A 187 -15.30 22.17 11.73
N LYS A 188 -15.17 20.86 11.93
CA LYS A 188 -14.17 20.28 12.85
C LYS A 188 -12.82 20.14 12.16
N LYS A 189 -11.77 20.11 12.98
CA LYS A 189 -10.41 19.80 12.54
C LYS A 189 -10.14 18.30 12.60
N VAL A 190 -9.34 17.83 11.66
CA VAL A 190 -8.83 16.46 11.60
C VAL A 190 -7.33 16.47 11.37
N HIS A 191 -6.63 15.49 11.93
CA HIS A 191 -5.22 15.21 11.70
C HIS A 191 -5.10 13.93 10.86
N VAL A 192 -4.51 14.05 9.69
CA VAL A 192 -4.44 12.98 8.68
C VAL A 192 -3.01 12.49 8.54
N HIS A 193 -2.82 11.17 8.60
CA HIS A 193 -1.54 10.51 8.31
C HIS A 193 -1.70 9.66 7.04
N PHE A 194 -0.76 9.78 6.10
CA PHE A 194 -0.85 9.12 4.79
C PHE A 194 0.55 8.79 4.25
N ASP A 195 0.62 8.07 3.13
CA ASP A 195 1.88 7.58 2.57
C ASP A 195 2.70 8.64 1.79
N GLY A 196 2.25 9.89 1.78
CA GLY A 196 2.85 11.00 1.05
C GLY A 196 2.51 11.05 -0.44
N SER A 197 1.79 10.06 -0.99
CA SER A 197 1.48 10.03 -2.42
C SER A 197 0.05 10.45 -2.73
N MET A 198 -0.09 11.25 -3.79
CA MET A 198 -1.33 11.96 -4.12
C MET A 198 -1.62 11.94 -5.61
N GLN A 199 -2.90 12.09 -5.96
CA GLN A 199 -3.39 12.24 -7.32
C GLN A 199 -4.17 13.53 -7.48
N HIS A 200 -4.38 13.93 -8.73
CA HIS A 200 -5.09 15.14 -9.10
C HIS A 200 -4.49 16.38 -8.41
N THR A 201 -3.17 16.55 -8.40
CA THR A 201 -2.51 17.69 -7.72
C THR A 201 -2.49 18.97 -8.57
N GLN A 202 -2.93 18.90 -9.82
CA GLN A 202 -2.99 20.04 -10.74
C GLN A 202 -3.92 21.13 -10.19
N PRO A 203 -3.43 22.38 -9.99
CA PRO A 203 -4.22 23.48 -9.43
C PRO A 203 -5.44 23.87 -10.27
N GLU A 204 -5.35 23.74 -11.59
CA GLU A 204 -6.41 24.09 -12.54
C GLU A 204 -7.55 23.06 -12.61
N SER A 205 -7.36 21.87 -12.02
CA SER A 205 -8.37 20.82 -12.01
C SER A 205 -9.36 21.02 -10.87
N SER A 206 -10.66 20.95 -11.21
CA SER A 206 -11.77 20.99 -10.24
C SER A 206 -11.93 19.70 -9.42
N ILE A 207 -11.23 18.63 -9.78
CA ILE A 207 -11.25 17.37 -9.04
C ILE A 207 -10.47 17.58 -7.74
N PRO A 208 -11.01 17.27 -6.55
CA PRO A 208 -10.27 17.31 -5.29
C PRO A 208 -9.01 16.46 -5.34
N ILE A 209 -8.00 16.81 -4.53
CA ILE A 209 -6.82 15.95 -4.35
C ILE A 209 -7.29 14.64 -3.72
N GLN A 210 -6.71 13.53 -4.18
CA GLN A 210 -6.91 12.21 -3.58
C GLN A 210 -5.60 11.70 -3.00
N LEU A 211 -5.66 11.20 -1.76
CA LEU A 211 -4.53 10.52 -1.13
C LEU A 211 -4.57 9.04 -1.52
N ASN A 212 -3.42 8.45 -1.86
CA ASN A 212 -3.40 7.05 -2.30
C ASN A 212 -3.62 6.06 -1.15
N LYS A 213 -2.83 6.18 -0.07
CA LYS A 213 -2.96 5.35 1.13
C LYS A 213 -3.04 6.24 2.36
N ILE A 214 -4.17 6.16 3.05
CA ILE A 214 -4.40 6.82 4.34
C ILE A 214 -4.10 5.80 5.44
N TYR A 215 -3.33 6.20 6.44
CA TYR A 215 -3.05 5.36 7.61
C TYR A 215 -4.06 5.59 8.72
N ARG A 216 -4.40 6.87 8.95
CA ARG A 216 -5.26 7.27 10.07
C ARG A 216 -5.79 8.68 9.87
N ILE A 217 -7.04 8.89 10.26
CA ILE A 217 -7.64 10.21 10.46
C ILE A 217 -8.07 10.30 11.93
N VAL A 218 -7.62 11.34 12.63
CA VAL A 218 -7.98 11.60 14.04
C VAL A 218 -8.71 12.93 14.10
N ILE A 219 -9.83 12.98 14.84
CA ILE A 219 -10.54 14.25 15.09
C ILE A 219 -9.74 15.05 16.12
N VAL A 220 -9.46 16.32 15.82
CA VAL A 220 -8.80 17.27 16.72
C VAL A 220 -9.90 18.07 17.43
N GLU A 221 -9.89 18.03 18.76
CA GLU A 221 -10.81 18.80 19.63
C GLU A 221 -10.42 20.28 19.70
#